data_AF-A0A804MDT4-F1
#
_entry.id   AF-A0A804MDT4-F1
#
_cell.length_a   1.000
_cell.length_b   1.000
_cell.length_c   1.000
_cell.angle_alpha   90.00
_cell.angle_beta   90.00
_cell.angle_gamma   90.00
#
_symmetry.space_group_name_H-M   'P 1'
#
loop_
_entity.id
_entity.type
_entity.pdbx_description
1 polymer ?
#
loop_
_entity_poly.entity_id
_entity_poly.type
_entity_poly.pdbx_seq_one_letter_code
_entity_poly.pdbx_strand_id
1 'polypeptide(L)' 'MLVGAYPFEDPDEPRNFRKTIQRILGVQYSIPDYVHISPECQNLVSRIFVADPATRITIPEIGNHP' A
#
# COMPACT_ATOMS: atom_id res chain seq x y z
N MET A 1 1.57 -11.41 -3.11
CA MET A 1 2.18 -11.02 -4.40
C MET A 1 3.57 -10.40 -4.20
N LEU A 2 3.79 -9.36 -3.38
CA LEU A 2 5.16 -8.88 -3.04
C LEU A 2 5.59 -9.20 -1.60
N VAL A 3 4.76 -8.83 -0.61
CA VAL A 3 5.10 -8.98 0.83
C VAL A 3 4.56 -10.29 1.43
N GLY A 4 3.48 -10.84 0.89
CA GLY A 4 2.82 -12.04 1.43
C GLY A 4 1.80 -11.77 2.55
N ALA A 5 1.60 -10.52 2.94
CA ALA A 5 0.58 -10.06 3.88
C ALA A 5 -0.19 -8.85 3.31
N TYR A 6 -1.34 -8.53 3.92
CA TYR A 6 -2.11 -7.33 3.58
C TYR A 6 -1.48 -6.06 4.17
N PRO A 7 -1.45 -4.93 3.44
CA PRO A 7 -0.69 -3.73 3.83
C PRO A 7 -1.22 -3.00 5.06
N PHE A 8 -2.52 -3.14 5.37
CA PHE A 8 -3.19 -2.41 6.47
C PHE A 8 -3.67 -3.33 7.60
N GLU A 9 -3.54 -4.64 7.43
CA GLU A 9 -3.91 -5.59 8.47
C GLU A 9 -2.86 -5.58 9.58
N ASP A 10 -3.29 -5.83 10.81
CA ASP A 10 -2.37 -6.01 11.92
C ASP A 10 -1.90 -7.47 11.98
N PRO A 11 -0.58 -7.74 11.91
CA PRO A 11 -0.08 -9.11 11.93
C PRO A 11 -0.33 -9.82 13.28
N ASP A 12 -0.39 -9.07 14.38
CA ASP A 12 -0.65 -9.61 15.72
C ASP A 12 -2.16 -9.74 15.99
N GLU A 13 -2.97 -8.84 15.41
CA GLU A 13 -4.42 -8.77 15.58
C GLU A 13 -5.20 -8.77 14.25
N PRO A 14 -5.14 -9.84 13.42
CA PRO A 14 -5.71 -9.84 12.07
C PRO A 14 -7.24 -9.67 12.05
N ARG A 15 -7.92 -9.98 13.16
CA ARG A 15 -9.38 -9.83 13.31
C ARG A 15 -9.81 -8.48 13.89
N ASN A 16 -8.86 -7.59 14.20
CA ASN A 16 -9.15 -6.26 14.69
C ASN A 16 -9.48 -5.31 13.53
N PHE A 17 -10.69 -5.46 12.99
CA PHE A 17 -11.17 -4.65 11.87
C PHE A 17 -11.12 -3.15 12.15
N ARG A 18 -11.31 -2.74 13.41
CA ARG A 18 -11.22 -1.33 13.81
C ARG A 18 -9.80 -0.79 13.55
N LYS A 19 -8.77 -1.54 13.94
CA LYS A 19 -7.36 -1.19 13.72
C LYS A 19 -7.03 -1.17 12.23
N THR A 20 -7.52 -2.14 11.47
CA THR A 20 -7.36 -2.19 10.01
C THR A 20 -7.99 -0.96 9.32
N ILE A 21 -9.22 -0.58 9.69
CA ILE A 21 -9.89 0.61 9.13
C ILE A 21 -9.11 1.88 9.46
N GLN A 22 -8.62 2.03 10.70
CA GLN A 22 -7.80 3.19 11.08
C GLN A 22 -6.51 3.27 10.25
N ARG A 23 -5.85 2.13 9.99
CA ARG A 23 -4.68 2.06 9.12
C ARG A 23 -5.00 2.41 7.66
N ILE A 24 -6.12 1.93 7.13
CA ILE A 24 -6.59 2.28 5.77
C ILE A 24 -6.80 3.79 5.65
N LEU A 25 -7.54 4.39 6.59
CA LEU A 25 -7.85 5.83 6.57
C LEU A 25 -6.60 6.70 6.74
N GLY A 26 -5.63 6.25 7.53
CA GLY A 26 -4.35 6.92 7.70
C GLY A 26 -3.29 6.54 6.67
N VAL A 27 -3.60 5.66 5.71
CA VAL A 27 -2.66 5.12 4.72
C VAL A 27 -1.39 4.58 5.39
N GLN A 28 -1.56 3.87 6.50
CA GLN A 28 -0.48 3.33 7.31
C GLN A 28 -0.13 1.92 6.83
N TYR A 29 0.88 1.83 5.98
CA TYR A 29 1.49 0.58 5.54
C TYR A 29 3.01 0.68 5.64
N SER A 30 3.68 -0.47 5.72
CA SER A 30 5.13 -0.56 5.62
C SER A 30 5.50 -1.76 4.78
N ILE A 31 6.64 -1.65 4.08
CA ILE A 31 7.22 -2.75 3.32
C ILE A 31 8.37 -3.27 4.17
N PRO A 32 8.34 -4.52 4.65
CA PRO A 32 9.38 -5.03 5.52
C PRO A 32 10.76 -5.01 4.86
N ASP A 33 11.81 -4.78 5.64
CA ASP A 33 13.19 -4.62 5.12
C ASP A 33 13.73 -5.86 4.37
N TYR A 34 13.19 -7.03 4.68
CA TYR A 34 13.54 -8.28 3.99
C TYR A 34 12.92 -8.39 2.59
N VAL A 35 11.97 -7.51 2.25
CA VAL A 35 11.32 -7.47 0.93
C VAL A 35 12.03 -6.43 0.07
N HIS A 36 12.91 -6.92 -0.80
CA HIS A 36 13.57 -6.05 -1.78
C HIS A 36 12.65 -5.82 -2.98
N ILE A 37 12.20 -4.57 -3.14
CA ILE A 37 11.48 -4.11 -4.32
C ILE A 37 12.29 -3.04 -5.06
N SER A 38 12.07 -2.91 -6.36
CA SER A 38 12.72 -1.86 -7.13
C SER A 38 12.17 -0.48 -6.74
N PRO A 39 12.95 0.61 -6.92
CA PRO A 39 12.47 1.97 -6.70
C PRO A 39 11.21 2.30 -7.51
N GLU A 40 11.09 1.75 -8.73
CA GLU A 40 9.92 1.92 -9.60
C GLU A 40 8.69 1.26 -8.98
N CYS A 41 8.82 0.03 -8.48
CA CYS A 41 7.75 -0.65 -7.77
C CYS A 41 7.33 0.11 -6.50
N GLN A 42 8.30 0.60 -5.73
CA GLN A 42 8.03 1.41 -4.53
C GLN A 42 7.28 2.71 -4.89
N ASN A 43 7.71 3.37 -5.96
CA ASN A 43 7.07 4.55 -6.49
C ASN A 43 5.61 4.26 -6.90
N LEU A 44 5.37 3.18 -7.64
CA LEU A 44 4.03 2.80 -8.06
C LEU A 44 3.11 2.55 -6.86
N VAL A 45 3.57 1.78 -5.86
CA VAL A 45 2.81 1.51 -4.63
C VAL A 45 2.46 2.81 -3.90
N SER A 46 3.42 3.74 -3.78
CA SER A 46 3.18 5.04 -3.13
C SER A 46 2.14 5.91 -3.84
N ARG A 47 2.01 5.78 -5.17
CA ARG A 47 1.01 6.50 -5.96
C ARG A 47 -0.37 5.85 -5.93
N ILE A 48 -0.44 4.55 -5.64
CA ILE A 48 -1.69 3.80 -5.48
C ILE A 48 -2.28 4.02 -4.08
N PHE A 49 -1.46 3.91 -3.03
CA PHE A 49 -1.88 4.13 -1.65
C PHE A 49 -1.81 5.61 -1.31
N VAL A 50 -2.79 6.36 -1.82
CA VAL A 50 -3.02 7.78 -1.53
C VAL A 50 -4.42 7.95 -0.95
N ALA A 51 -4.53 8.69 0.17
CA ALA A 51 -5.79 8.90 0.89
C ALA A 51 -6.82 9.63 0.04
N ASP A 52 -6.37 10.70 -0.61
CA ASP A 52 -7.21 11.52 -1.49
C ASP A 52 -7.36 10.84 -2.87
N PRO A 53 -8.59 10.43 -3.26
CA PRO A 53 -8.83 9.81 -4.54
C PRO A 53 -8.53 10.73 -5.73
N ALA A 54 -8.58 12.06 -5.57
CA ALA A 54 -8.32 13.01 -6.65
C ALA A 54 -6.84 13.07 -7.07
N THR A 55 -5.92 12.68 -6.18
CA THR A 55 -4.47 12.67 -6.41
C THR A 55 -3.91 11.26 -6.63
N ARG A 56 -4.76 10.23 -6.55
CA ARG A 56 -4.38 8.84 -6.77
C ARG A 56 -4.09 8.59 -8.25
N ILE A 57 -3.06 7.80 -8.53
CA ILE A 57 -2.72 7.40 -9.90
C ILE A 57 -3.89 6.68 -10.58
N THR A 58 -4.12 7.05 -11.84
CA THR A 58 -5.16 6.48 -12.70
C THR A 58 -4.68 5.25 -13.46
N ILE A 59 -5.61 4.43 -13.97
CA ILE A 59 -5.27 3.23 -14.75
C ILE A 59 -4.38 3.55 -15.99
N PRO A 60 -4.66 4.61 -16.78
CA PRO A 60 -3.77 4.98 -17.89
C PRO A 60 -2.36 5.37 -17.44
N GLU A 61 -2.23 6.06 -16.30
CA GLU A 61 -0.92 6.43 -15.76
C GLU A 61 -0.15 5.21 -15.25
N ILE A 62 -0.84 4.21 -14.68
CA ILE A 62 -0.22 2.92 -14.32
C ILE A 62 0.32 2.22 -15.56
N GLY A 63 -0.44 2.22 -16.67
CA GLY A 63 0.00 1.62 -17.93
C GLY A 63 1.20 2.31 -18.59
N ASN A 64 1.47 3.57 -18.22
CA ASN A 64 2.62 4.36 -18.69
C ASN A 64 3.73 4.49 -17.61
N HIS A 65 3.60 3.80 -16.49
CA HIS A 65 4.60 3.81 -15.42
C HIS A 65 5.85 3.03 -15.88
N PRO A 66 7.08 3.54 -15.62
CA PRO A 66 8.32 2.90 -16.05
C PRO A 66 8.61 1.55 -15.39
#